data_AF-A0A2V7QEV9-F1
#
_entry.id   AF-A0A2V7QEV9-F1
#
_cell.length_a   1.000
_cell.length_b   1.000
_cell.length_c   1.000
_cell.angle_alpha   90.00
_cell.angle_beta   90.00
_cell.angle_gamma   90.00
#
_symmetry.space_group_name_H-M   'P 1'
#
loop_
_entity.id
_entity.type
_entity.pdbx_description
1 polymer ?
#
loop_
_entity_poly.entity_id
_entity_poly.type
_entity_poly.pdbx_seq_one_letter_code
_entity_poly.pdbx_strand_id
1 'polypeptide(L)' 'MDDSLYFSEQHLAVRNMVREFARSEVAPVAAKLDAKAEFPWANVKKMGELGLL' A
#
# COMPACT_ATOMS: atom_id res chain seq x y z
N MET A 1 -15.68 -10.66 12.23
CA MET A 1 -16.54 -10.83 11.05
C MET A 1 -15.84 -11.83 10.15
N ASP A 2 -16.58 -12.73 9.52
CA ASP A 2 -15.99 -13.68 8.58
C ASP A 2 -15.74 -12.95 7.25
N ASP A 3 -14.46 -12.73 6.92
CA ASP A 3 -14.03 -12.09 5.67
C ASP A 3 -14.47 -12.89 4.44
N SER A 4 -14.76 -14.19 4.59
CA SER A 4 -15.13 -15.10 3.49
C SER A 4 -16.47 -14.75 2.83
N LEU A 5 -17.34 -14.00 3.53
CA LEU A 5 -18.64 -13.56 3.02
C LEU A 5 -18.53 -12.45 1.97
N TYR A 6 -17.41 -11.72 1.93
CA TYR A 6 -17.26 -10.51 1.09
C TYR A 6 -16.00 -10.53 0.21
N PHE A 7 -14.98 -11.30 0.58
CA PHE A 7 -13.72 -11.35 -0.15
C PHE A 7 -13.46 -12.73 -0.76
N SER A 8 -13.20 -12.74 -2.07
CA SER A 8 -12.62 -13.90 -2.75
C SER A 8 -11.15 -14.05 -2.39
N GLU A 9 -10.56 -15.20 -2.71
CA GLU A 9 -9.11 -15.41 -2.58
C GLU A 9 -8.30 -14.34 -3.32
N GLN A 10 -8.77 -13.90 -4.50
CA GLN A 10 -8.13 -12.85 -5.27
C GLN A 10 -8.18 -11.49 -4.54
N HIS A 11 -9.31 -11.15 -3.91
CA HIS A 11 -9.38 -9.93 -3.07
C HIS A 11 -8.40 -10.01 -1.90
N LEU A 12 -8.30 -11.17 -1.25
CA LEU A 12 -7.38 -11.37 -0.14
C LEU A 12 -5.91 -11.28 -0.59
N ALA A 13 -5.58 -11.80 -1.77
CA ALA A 13 -4.25 -11.70 -2.35
C ALA A 13 -3.85 -10.24 -2.62
N VAL A 14 -4.72 -9.47 -3.28
CA VAL A 14 -4.49 -8.03 -3.53
C VAL A 14 -4.33 -7.27 -2.21
N ARG A 15 -5.22 -7.52 -1.24
CA ARG A 15 -5.15 -6.90 0.09
C ARG A 15 -3.82 -7.19 0.79
N ASN A 16 -3.33 -8.43 0.71
CA ASN A 16 -2.08 -8.83 1.33
C ASN A 16 -0.88 -8.15 0.65
N MET A 17 -0.84 -8.13 -0.68
CA MET A 17 0.19 -7.43 -1.46
C MET A 17 0.26 -5.93 -1.10
N VAL A 18 -0.89 -5.25 -1.08
CA VAL A 18 -0.96 -3.82 -0.74
C VAL A 18 -0.55 -3.58 0.72
N ARG A 19 -0.94 -4.46 1.64
CA ARG A 19 -0.56 -4.36 3.06
C ARG A 19 0.95 -4.50 3.24
N GLU A 20 1.58 -5.42 2.52
CA GLU A 20 3.02 -5.60 2.58
C GLU A 20 3.75 -4.36 2.06
N PHE A 21 3.36 -3.86 0.88
CA PHE A 21 3.89 -2.62 0.33
C PHE A 21 3.75 -1.43 1.30
N ALA A 22 2.57 -1.27 1.92
CA ALA A 22 2.35 -0.20 2.88
C ALA A 22 3.29 -0.30 4.09
N ARG A 23 3.58 -1.52 4.58
CA ARG A 23 4.48 -1.74 5.73
C ARG A 23 5.95 -1.55 5.37
N SER A 24 6.39 -2.03 4.22
CA SER A 24 7.81 -2.00 3.83
C SER A 24 8.22 -0.67 3.20
N GLU A 25 7.33 -0.02 2.45
CA GLU A 25 7.68 1.13 1.61
C GLU A 25 7.06 2.44 2.11
N VAL A 26 5.81 2.42 2.59
CA VAL A 26 5.09 3.65 2.98
C VAL A 26 5.37 4.02 4.44
N ALA A 27 5.15 3.08 5.38
CA ALA A 27 5.26 3.33 6.81
C ALA A 27 6.62 3.92 7.27
N PRO A 28 7.79 3.48 6.75
CA PRO A 28 9.08 3.99 7.20
C PRO A 28 9.32 5.47 6.87
N VAL A 29 8.66 6.00 5.84
CA VAL A 29 8.90 7.37 5.34
C VAL A 29 7.75 8.33 5.63
N ALA A 30 6.56 7.81 5.97
CA ALA A 30 5.34 8.60 6.11
C ALA A 30 5.48 9.80 7.05
N ALA A 31 5.96 9.59 8.28
CA ALA A 31 6.10 10.67 9.28
C ALA A 31 7.09 11.78 8.83
N LYS A 32 8.17 11.39 8.13
CA LYS A 32 9.16 12.34 7.61
C LYS A 32 8.57 13.19 6.48
N LEU A 33 7.83 12.56 5.57
CA LEU A 33 7.23 13.25 4.43
C LEU A 33 6.11 14.19 4.87
N ASP A 34 5.29 13.77 5.84
CA ASP A 34 4.27 14.62 6.49
C ASP A 34 4.89 15.87 7.12
N ALA A 35 5.91 15.69 7.97
CA ALA A 35 6.60 16.81 8.62
C ALA A 35 7.23 17.81 7.63
N LYS A 36 7.54 17.37 6.41
CA LYS A 36 8.16 18.18 5.35
C LYS A 36 7.15 18.68 4.31
N ALA A 37 5.88 18.27 4.41
CA ALA A 37 4.87 18.47 3.38
C ALA A 37 5.36 18.08 1.97
N GLU A 38 6.15 17.01 1.88
CA GLU A 38 6.78 16.54 0.65
C GLU A 38 5.93 15.46 -0.03
N PHE A 39 5.74 15.58 -1.34
CA PHE A 39 5.01 14.57 -2.11
C PHE A 39 5.82 13.26 -2.24
N PRO A 40 5.22 12.08 -2.02
CA PRO A 40 5.92 10.80 -1.94
C PRO A 40 6.20 10.20 -3.34
N TRP A 41 6.95 10.89 -4.20
CA TRP A 41 7.23 10.47 -5.58
C TRP A 41 7.78 9.04 -5.69
N ALA A 42 8.67 8.64 -4.77
CA ALA A 42 9.25 7.31 -4.76
C ALA A 42 8.18 6.22 -4.51
N ASN A 43 7.28 6.44 -3.54
CA ASN A 43 6.19 5.51 -3.26
C ASN A 43 5.21 5.43 -4.44
N VAL A 44 4.82 6.58 -5.02
CA VAL A 44 3.89 6.64 -6.16
C VAL A 44 4.47 5.91 -7.37
N LYS A 45 5.76 6.09 -7.68
CA LYS A 45 6.41 5.36 -8.77
C LYS A 45 6.33 3.85 -8.55
N LYS A 46 6.67 3.35 -7.35
CA LYS A 46 6.58 1.92 -7.02
C LYS A 46 5.14 1.40 -7.06
N MET A 47 4.16 2.21 -6.67
CA MET A 47 2.74 1.84 -6.80
C MET A 47 2.35 1.63 -8.27
N GLY A 48 2.84 2.46 -9.20
CA GLY A 48 2.63 2.28 -10.63
C GLY A 48 3.25 0.99 -11.18
N GLU A 49 4.47 0.65 -10.73
CA GLU A 49 5.15 -0.60 -11.10
C GLU A 49 4.38 -1.85 -10.60
N LEU A 50 3.63 -1.73 -9.50
CA LEU A 50 2.77 -2.78 -8.94
C LEU A 50 1.36 -2.82 -9.57
N GLY A 51 1.03 -1.93 -10.51
CA GLY A 51 -0.30 -1.83 -11.12
C GLY A 51 -1.38 -1.33 -10.15
N LEU A 52 -1.01 -0.51 -9.17
CA LEU A 52 -1.91 0.05 -8.15
C LEU A 52 -2.40 1.47 -8.50
N LEU A 53 -2.06 1.98 -9.69
CA LEU A 53 -2.39 3.32 -10.20
C LEU A 53 -3.02 3.25 -11.59
#